data_AF-A0A3M9MT61-F1
#
_entry.id   AF-A0A3M9MT61-F1
#
_cell.length_a   1.000
_cell.length_b   1.000
_cell.length_c   1.000
_cell.angle_alpha   90.00
_cell.angle_beta   90.00
_cell.angle_gamma   90.00
#
_symmetry.space_group_name_H-M   'P 1'
#
loop_
_entity.id
_entity.type
_entity.pdbx_description
1 polymer ?
#
loop_
_entity_poly.entity_id
_entity_poly.type
_entity_poly.pdbx_seq_one_letter_code
_entity_poly.pdbx_strand_id
1 'polypeptide(L)'
;MDDSTNLCLACGLCCDGTVIGFVQLGREELPAYRDMMDVENSNGEGFFLQPCKKFCDGCTIYTNRPKQCAKYECALLKALDEKELAFDAAVEITKEVKLKKIALQERLDSLQIKLHSQSFYFQMAELNKLLLNNGAELLATQDHLALRAELNQLDSLLSSKFGGSMF
;
A
#
# COMPACT_ATOMS: atom_id res chain seq x y z
N MET A 1 -17.91 16.46 -5.33
CA MET A 1 -16.61 15.89 -4.93
C MET A 1 -15.57 16.46 -5.86
N ASP A 2 -14.44 16.91 -5.33
CA ASP A 2 -13.30 17.38 -6.12
C ASP A 2 -12.51 16.21 -6.74
N ASP A 3 -11.63 16.55 -7.70
CA ASP A 3 -10.80 15.58 -8.42
C ASP A 3 -9.87 14.80 -7.47
N SER A 4 -9.37 15.43 -6.42
CA SER A 4 -8.52 14.85 -5.39
C SER A 4 -9.22 13.70 -4.66
N THR A 5 -10.46 13.95 -4.22
CA THR A 5 -11.33 12.95 -3.57
C THR A 5 -11.64 11.82 -4.53
N ASN A 6 -12.01 12.14 -5.78
CA ASN A 6 -12.34 11.15 -6.80
C ASN A 6 -11.12 10.25 -7.10
N LEU A 7 -9.92 10.83 -7.20
CA LEU A 7 -8.69 10.09 -7.41
C LEU A 7 -8.41 9.14 -6.24
N CYS A 8 -8.45 9.61 -4.99
CA CYS A 8 -8.20 8.76 -3.84
C CYS A 8 -9.18 7.58 -3.74
N LEU A 9 -10.47 7.84 -3.96
CA LEU A 9 -11.52 6.82 -3.93
C LEU A 9 -11.31 5.76 -5.01
N ALA A 10 -10.99 6.17 -6.24
CA ALA A 10 -10.69 5.24 -7.33
C ALA A 10 -9.33 4.53 -7.16
N CYS A 11 -8.36 5.20 -6.53
CA CYS A 11 -7.00 4.71 -6.37
C CYS A 11 -6.90 3.59 -5.33
N GLY A 12 -7.28 3.86 -4.08
CA GLY A 12 -7.31 2.84 -3.04
C GLY A 12 -5.96 2.27 -2.57
N LEU A 13 -4.83 2.60 -3.21
CA LEU A 13 -3.52 1.97 -2.93
C LEU A 13 -2.97 2.20 -1.51
N CYS A 14 -3.45 3.23 -0.81
CA CYS A 14 -3.15 3.42 0.61
C CYS A 14 -4.04 2.54 1.49
N CYS A 15 -5.29 2.32 1.09
CA CYS A 15 -6.29 1.55 1.84
C CYS A 15 -6.15 0.05 1.64
N ASP A 16 -5.65 -0.41 0.51
CA ASP A 16 -5.42 -1.83 0.21
C ASP A 16 -4.07 -2.35 0.70
N GLY A 17 -3.28 -1.48 1.34
CA GLY A 17 -1.99 -1.81 1.91
C GLY A 17 -0.81 -1.75 0.96
N THR A 18 -0.94 -1.20 -0.24
CA THR A 18 0.17 -1.11 -1.20
C THR A 18 1.18 -0.03 -0.82
N VAL A 19 0.71 1.17 -0.51
CA VAL A 19 1.56 2.34 -0.19
C VAL A 19 1.79 2.48 1.32
N ILE A 20 0.78 2.14 2.12
CA ILE A 20 0.78 2.30 3.58
C ILE A 20 0.64 0.93 4.22
N GLY A 21 1.55 0.56 5.12
CA GLY A 21 1.49 -0.74 5.79
C GLY A 21 0.51 -0.82 6.96
N PHE A 22 0.33 0.29 7.68
CA PHE A 22 -0.50 0.38 8.88
C PHE A 22 -0.99 1.83 9.12
N VAL A 23 -2.03 1.96 9.93
CA VAL A 23 -2.59 3.24 10.35
C VAL A 23 -2.62 3.30 11.88
N GLN A 24 -1.94 4.28 12.44
CA GLN A 24 -1.95 4.66 13.84
C GLN A 24 -3.21 5.45 14.17
N LEU A 25 -3.78 5.12 15.33
CA LEU A 25 -4.93 5.73 15.94
C LEU A 25 -4.51 6.40 17.24
N GLY A 26 -4.73 7.71 17.32
CA GLY A 26 -4.54 8.44 18.57
C GLY A 26 -5.57 8.06 19.63
N ARG A 27 -5.28 8.42 20.89
CA ARG A 27 -6.14 8.11 22.05
C ARG A 27 -7.60 8.51 21.89
N GLU A 28 -7.84 9.66 21.26
CA GLU A 28 -9.19 10.20 21.04
C GLU A 28 -9.97 9.46 19.95
N GLU A 29 -9.27 8.89 18.97
CA GLU A 29 -9.88 8.23 17.82
C GLU A 29 -10.09 6.75 18.05
N LEU A 30 -9.20 6.13 18.84
CA LEU A 30 -9.19 4.70 19.11
C LEU A 30 -10.58 4.12 19.45
N PRO A 31 -11.41 4.75 20.31
CA PRO A 31 -12.74 4.22 20.64
C PRO A 31 -13.66 4.08 19.43
N ALA A 32 -13.59 4.99 18.46
CA ALA A 32 -14.48 4.98 17.29
C ALA A 32 -14.15 3.86 16.29
N TYR A 33 -12.91 3.36 16.29
CA TYR A 33 -12.44 2.35 15.34
C TYR A 33 -12.30 0.95 15.93
N ARG A 34 -12.29 0.82 17.27
CA ARG A 34 -12.09 -0.46 17.95
C ARG A 34 -13.13 -1.53 17.56
N ASP A 35 -14.38 -1.11 17.33
CA ASP A 35 -15.46 -2.03 16.93
C ASP A 35 -15.56 -2.20 15.40
N MET A 36 -14.80 -1.41 14.64
CA MET A 36 -14.86 -1.38 13.17
C MET A 36 -13.70 -2.13 12.50
N MET A 37 -12.60 -2.34 13.22
CA MET A 37 -11.32 -2.82 12.71
C MET A 37 -10.60 -3.70 13.74
N ASP A 38 -9.69 -4.55 13.28
CA ASP A 38 -8.81 -5.28 14.21
C ASP A 38 -7.69 -4.35 14.64
N VAL A 39 -7.93 -3.66 15.77
CA VAL A 39 -7.00 -2.67 16.30
C VAL A 39 -6.15 -3.28 17.41
N GLU A 40 -4.84 -3.34 17.18
CA GLU A 40 -3.87 -3.56 18.24
C GLU A 40 -3.72 -2.27 19.04
N ASN A 41 -3.69 -2.35 20.37
CA ASN A 41 -3.56 -1.16 21.21
C ASN A 41 -2.65 -1.40 22.42
N SER A 42 -1.97 -0.32 22.81
CA SER A 42 -1.12 -0.27 24.01
C SER A 42 -1.04 1.18 24.49
N ASN A 43 -1.04 1.38 25.81
CA ASN A 43 -0.89 2.71 26.43
C ASN A 43 -1.88 3.79 25.92
N GLY A 44 -3.08 3.36 25.53
CA GLY A 44 -4.16 4.22 25.06
C GLY A 44 -4.12 4.58 23.57
N GLU A 45 -3.04 4.25 22.87
CA GLU A 45 -2.95 4.39 21.41
C GLU A 45 -3.13 3.02 20.75
N GLY A 46 -3.43 3.01 19.46
CA GLY A 46 -3.52 1.77 18.71
C GLY A 46 -3.12 1.92 17.26
N PHE A 47 -3.12 0.81 16.56
CA PHE A 47 -2.96 0.78 15.11
C PHE A 47 -3.71 -0.41 14.53
N PHE A 48 -4.01 -0.33 13.24
CA PHE A 48 -4.44 -1.48 12.46
C PHE A 48 -3.52 -1.65 11.26
N LEU A 49 -3.32 -2.89 10.84
CA LEU A 49 -2.63 -3.21 9.60
C LEU A 49 -3.58 -2.99 8.42
N GLN A 50 -3.03 -2.50 7.30
CA GLN A 50 -3.75 -2.58 6.04
C GLN A 50 -3.79 -4.04 5.54
N PRO A 51 -4.77 -4.46 4.72
CA PRO A 51 -5.83 -3.65 4.13
C PRO A 51 -6.91 -3.22 5.13
N CYS A 52 -7.46 -2.03 4.88
CA CYS A 52 -8.49 -1.39 5.69
C CYS A 52 -9.79 -2.18 5.56
N LYS A 53 -10.41 -2.59 6.68
CA LYS A 53 -11.73 -3.27 6.65
C LYS A 53 -12.87 -2.44 6.06
N LYS A 54 -12.68 -1.13 5.90
CA LYS A 54 -13.61 -0.20 5.27
C LYS A 54 -13.24 0.11 3.82
N PHE A 55 -12.36 -0.68 3.22
CA PHE A 55 -12.04 -0.63 1.80
C PHE A 55 -12.82 -1.72 1.06
N CYS A 56 -13.47 -1.33 -0.04
CA CYS A 56 -14.12 -2.23 -0.99
C CYS A 56 -13.63 -1.85 -2.40
N ASP A 57 -14.40 -1.06 -3.15
CA ASP A 57 -13.95 -0.42 -4.41
C ASP A 57 -13.47 1.03 -4.19
N GLY A 58 -13.33 1.40 -2.92
CA GLY A 58 -13.00 2.73 -2.42
C GLY A 58 -13.16 2.77 -0.91
N CYS A 59 -12.70 3.84 -0.27
CA CYS A 59 -12.85 4.01 1.18
C CYS A 59 -14.30 4.37 1.52
N THR A 60 -15.03 3.46 2.19
CA THR A 60 -16.45 3.66 2.54
C THR A 60 -16.66 4.65 3.69
N ILE A 61 -15.58 5.06 4.35
CA ILE A 61 -15.59 6.04 5.44
C ILE A 61 -14.73 7.27 5.09
N TYR A 62 -14.59 7.63 3.81
CA TYR A 62 -13.63 8.65 3.37
C TYR A 62 -13.75 9.97 4.12
N THR A 63 -14.97 10.44 4.41
CA THR A 63 -15.21 11.68 5.18
C THR A 63 -14.92 11.54 6.67
N ASN A 64 -14.99 10.31 7.19
CA ASN A 64 -14.79 9.97 8.60
C ASN A 64 -13.52 9.13 8.77
N ARG A 65 -12.51 9.35 7.93
CA ARG A 65 -11.27 8.55 7.94
C ARG A 65 -10.38 8.93 9.12
N PRO A 66 -9.53 8.01 9.63
CA PRO A 66 -8.60 8.32 10.71
C PRO A 66 -7.71 9.52 10.41
N LYS A 67 -7.26 10.26 11.43
CA LYS A 67 -6.42 11.46 11.28
C LYS A 67 -5.16 11.18 10.44
N GLN A 68 -4.51 10.02 10.58
CA GLN A 68 -3.37 9.69 9.72
C GLN A 68 -3.79 9.55 8.24
N CYS A 69 -4.89 8.85 7.95
CA CYS A 69 -5.44 8.76 6.59
C CYS A 69 -5.88 10.13 6.04
N ALA A 70 -6.35 11.03 6.90
CA ALA A 70 -6.75 12.39 6.52
C ALA A 70 -5.57 13.31 6.23
N LYS A 71 -4.46 13.15 6.96
CA LYS A 71 -3.26 13.98 6.84
C LYS A 71 -2.30 13.54 5.74
N TYR A 72 -2.39 12.28 5.30
CA TYR A 72 -1.46 11.75 4.31
C TYR A 72 -1.87 12.17 2.89
N GLU A 73 -0.97 12.90 2.23
CA GLU A 73 -1.09 13.31 0.83
C GLU A 73 0.09 12.70 0.05
N CYS A 74 -0.18 11.68 -0.76
CA CYS A 74 0.86 11.06 -1.58
C CYS A 74 1.33 12.02 -2.69
N ALA A 75 2.53 11.80 -3.22
CA ALA A 75 3.10 12.66 -4.26
C ALA A 75 2.18 12.79 -5.49
N LEU A 76 1.48 11.71 -5.87
CA LEU A 76 0.51 11.72 -6.97
C LEU A 76 -0.66 12.67 -6.72
N LEU A 77 -1.20 12.66 -5.50
CA LEU A 77 -2.31 13.54 -5.11
C LEU A 77 -1.87 15.00 -5.13
N LYS A 78 -0.69 15.29 -4.57
CA LYS A 78 -0.12 16.64 -4.56
C LYS A 78 0.08 17.19 -5.97
N ALA A 79 0.65 16.39 -6.87
CA ALA A 79 0.84 16.79 -8.26
C ALA A 79 -0.49 17.09 -8.99
N LEU A 80 -1.56 16.35 -8.66
CA LEU A 80 -2.91 16.64 -9.17
C LEU A 80 -3.44 17.97 -8.59
N ASP A 81 -3.35 18.15 -7.27
CA ASP A 81 -3.85 19.35 -6.57
C ASP A 81 -3.14 20.63 -7.02
N GLU A 82 -1.83 20.53 -7.25
CA GLU A 82 -0.97 21.60 -7.76
C GLU A 82 -1.11 21.81 -9.28
N LYS A 83 -1.93 20.98 -9.95
CA LYS A 83 -2.18 21.00 -11.40
C LYS A 83 -0.94 20.73 -12.25
N GLU A 84 0.06 20.08 -11.69
CA GLU A 84 1.25 19.60 -12.39
C GLU A 84 0.96 18.32 -13.20
N LEU A 85 -0.10 17.61 -12.82
CA LEU A 85 -0.53 16.37 -13.46
C LEU A 85 -2.04 16.42 -13.75
N ALA A 86 -2.45 16.00 -14.95
CA ALA A 86 -3.86 15.86 -15.30
C ALA A 86 -4.50 14.65 -14.60
N PHE A 87 -5.79 14.74 -14.30
CA PHE A 87 -6.55 13.68 -13.64
C PHE A 87 -6.42 12.31 -14.36
N ASP A 88 -6.63 12.28 -15.67
CA ASP A 88 -6.54 11.04 -16.46
C ASP A 88 -5.13 10.41 -16.40
N ALA A 89 -4.09 11.24 -16.36
CA ALA A 89 -2.71 10.75 -16.20
C ALA A 89 -2.48 10.15 -14.81
N ALA A 90 -3.07 10.74 -13.76
CA ALA A 90 -3.01 10.18 -12.41
C ALA A 90 -3.75 8.84 -12.30
N VAL A 91 -4.87 8.70 -13.00
CA VAL A 91 -5.61 7.43 -13.11
C VAL A 91 -4.77 6.35 -13.81
N GLU A 92 -4.08 6.68 -14.90
CA GLU A 92 -3.24 5.69 -15.59
C GLU A 92 -2.03 5.27 -14.75
N ILE A 93 -1.39 6.19 -14.00
CA ILE A 93 -0.32 5.83 -13.04
C ILE A 93 -0.84 4.87 -11.97
N THR A 94 -2.03 5.15 -11.43
CA THR A 94 -2.68 4.29 -10.44
C THR A 94 -2.92 2.89 -11.00
N LYS A 95 -3.41 2.80 -12.24
CA LYS A 95 -3.67 1.54 -12.93
C LYS A 95 -2.39 0.74 -13.19
N GLU A 96 -1.30 1.41 -13.57
CA GLU A 96 0.00 0.76 -13.73
C GLU A 96 0.46 0.07 -12.44
N VAL A 97 0.37 0.78 -11.30
CA VAL A 97 0.73 0.20 -9.99
C VAL A 97 -0.15 -1.01 -9.67
N LYS A 98 -1.47 -0.90 -9.86
CA LYS A 98 -2.40 -2.01 -9.61
C LYS A 98 -2.05 -3.24 -10.46
N LEU A 99 -1.73 -3.05 -11.74
CA LEU A 99 -1.33 -4.15 -12.63
C LEU A 99 -0.02 -4.80 -12.19
N LYS A 100 0.99 -4.01 -11.82
CA LYS A 100 2.28 -4.53 -11.32
C LYS A 100 2.10 -5.29 -9.99
N LYS A 101 1.27 -4.77 -9.09
CA LYS A 101 0.90 -5.47 -7.85
C LYS A 101 0.26 -6.82 -8.12
N ILE A 102 -0.74 -6.88 -9.01
CA ILE A 102 -1.43 -8.13 -9.37
C ILE A 102 -0.44 -9.14 -9.94
N ALA A 103 0.38 -8.74 -10.91
CA ALA A 103 1.38 -9.62 -11.51
C ALA A 103 2.38 -10.18 -10.49
N LEU A 104 2.83 -9.33 -9.56
CA LEU A 104 3.72 -9.75 -8.48
C LEU A 104 3.04 -10.76 -7.54
N GLN A 105 1.77 -10.54 -7.20
CA GLN A 105 1.01 -11.45 -6.34
C GLN A 105 0.81 -12.81 -7.03
N GLU A 106 0.43 -12.82 -8.30
CA GLU A 106 0.28 -14.03 -9.11
C GLU A 106 1.60 -14.82 -9.18
N ARG A 107 2.73 -14.11 -9.31
CA ARG A 107 4.04 -14.75 -9.29
C ARG A 107 4.36 -15.37 -7.93
N LEU A 108 4.10 -14.66 -6.83
CA LEU A 108 4.31 -15.20 -5.48
C LEU A 108 3.49 -16.47 -5.24
N ASP A 109 2.23 -16.47 -5.69
CA ASP A 109 1.34 -17.63 -5.61
C ASP A 109 1.88 -18.80 -6.45
N SER A 110 2.35 -18.53 -7.68
CA SER A 110 2.94 -19.56 -8.56
C SER A 110 4.20 -20.20 -8.00
N LEU A 111 5.03 -19.42 -7.30
CA LEU A 111 6.26 -19.87 -6.64
C LEU A 111 6.00 -20.44 -5.24
N GLN A 112 4.75 -20.41 -4.78
CA GLN A 112 4.32 -20.87 -3.46
C GLN A 112 5.11 -20.23 -2.30
N ILE A 113 5.53 -18.97 -2.48
CA ILE A 113 6.27 -18.22 -1.46
C ILE A 113 5.29 -17.81 -0.37
N LYS A 114 5.53 -18.28 0.86
CA LYS A 114 4.71 -17.93 2.02
C LYS A 114 5.31 -16.73 2.74
N LEU A 115 4.49 -15.69 2.91
CA LEU A 115 4.78 -14.47 3.67
C LEU A 115 3.81 -14.40 4.85
N HIS A 116 4.22 -13.76 5.95
CA HIS A 116 3.50 -13.85 7.22
C HIS A 116 2.53 -12.70 7.47
N SER A 117 2.82 -11.51 6.93
CA SER A 117 1.98 -10.33 7.18
C SER A 117 0.67 -10.38 6.41
N GLN A 118 -0.37 -9.73 6.96
CA GLN A 118 -1.63 -9.48 6.26
C GLN A 118 -1.56 -8.24 5.35
N SER A 119 -0.56 -7.38 5.55
CA SER A 119 -0.39 -6.14 4.80
C SER A 119 0.55 -6.36 3.63
N PHE A 120 0.10 -6.04 2.42
CA PHE A 120 0.91 -6.16 1.20
C PHE A 120 2.27 -5.44 1.35
N TYR A 121 2.27 -4.22 1.89
CA TYR A 121 3.47 -3.46 2.18
C TYR A 121 4.50 -4.27 2.99
N PHE A 122 4.05 -4.89 4.09
CA PHE A 122 4.94 -5.66 4.96
C PHE A 122 5.30 -7.02 4.37
N GLN A 123 4.41 -7.63 3.57
CA GLN A 123 4.73 -8.81 2.77
C GLN A 123 5.88 -8.51 1.80
N MET A 124 5.86 -7.36 1.11
CA MET A 124 6.92 -6.99 0.18
C MET A 124 8.24 -6.65 0.88
N ALA A 125 8.18 -6.00 2.05
CA ALA A 125 9.36 -5.77 2.88
C ALA A 125 9.97 -7.09 3.38
N GLU A 126 9.14 -8.06 3.75
CA GLU A 126 9.57 -9.42 4.11
C GLU A 126 10.21 -10.14 2.91
N LEU A 127 9.55 -10.09 1.74
CA LEU A 127 10.06 -10.67 0.51
C LEU A 127 11.43 -10.10 0.14
N ASN A 128 11.61 -8.79 0.23
CA ASN A 128 12.90 -8.15 -0.04
C ASN A 128 14.00 -8.70 0.89
N LYS A 129 13.71 -8.84 2.19
CA LYS A 129 14.65 -9.44 3.15
C LYS A 129 14.98 -10.89 2.80
N LEU A 130 13.99 -11.70 2.41
CA LEU A 130 14.20 -13.09 1.98
C LEU A 130 15.11 -13.16 0.74
N LEU A 131 14.87 -12.31 -0.26
CA LEU A 131 15.66 -12.26 -1.49
C LEU A 131 17.10 -11.77 -1.25
N LEU A 132 17.33 -10.91 -0.26
CA LEU A 132 18.66 -10.44 0.13
C LEU A 132 19.44 -11.48 0.95
N ASN A 133 18.78 -12.10 1.94
CA ASN A 133 19.44 -13.04 2.86
C ASN A 133 19.78 -14.38 2.20
N ASN A 134 18.94 -14.86 1.29
CA ASN A 134 19.11 -16.16 0.66
C ASN A 134 19.87 -16.07 -0.68
N GLY A 135 20.73 -15.07 -0.82
CA GLY A 135 21.44 -14.76 -2.07
C GLY A 135 22.18 -15.94 -2.70
N ALA A 136 22.63 -16.95 -1.94
CA ALA A 136 23.34 -18.09 -2.52
C ALA A 136 22.42 -19.25 -2.97
N GLU A 137 21.29 -19.50 -2.29
CA GLU A 137 20.39 -20.64 -2.59
C GLU A 137 19.17 -20.25 -3.44
N LEU A 138 18.68 -19.00 -3.33
CA LEU A 138 17.51 -18.51 -4.06
C LEU A 138 17.86 -17.73 -5.35
N LEU A 139 19.10 -17.24 -5.54
CA LEU A 139 19.48 -16.55 -6.79
C LEU A 139 19.76 -17.50 -7.97
N ALA A 140 19.64 -18.82 -7.78
CA ALA A 140 20.03 -19.80 -8.79
C ALA A 140 18.98 -20.03 -9.89
N THR A 141 17.74 -19.55 -9.72
CA THR A 141 16.69 -19.72 -10.74
C THR A 141 16.32 -18.40 -11.41
N GLN A 142 15.98 -18.48 -12.70
CA GLN A 142 15.55 -17.33 -13.50
C GLN A 142 14.28 -16.67 -12.93
N ASP A 143 13.43 -17.44 -12.26
CA ASP A 143 12.20 -16.95 -11.63
C ASP A 143 12.46 -16.03 -10.43
N HIS A 144 13.47 -16.32 -9.61
CA HIS A 144 13.81 -15.47 -8.47
C HIS A 144 14.46 -14.14 -8.91
N LEU A 145 15.26 -14.16 -9.99
CA LEU A 145 15.79 -12.93 -10.58
C LEU A 145 14.65 -12.05 -11.14
N ALA A 146 13.68 -12.66 -11.82
CA ALA A 146 12.50 -11.96 -12.33
C ALA A 146 11.66 -11.37 -11.18
N LEU A 147 11.40 -12.16 -10.13
CA LEU A 147 10.66 -11.73 -8.95
C LEU A 147 11.32 -10.52 -8.27
N ARG A 148 12.65 -10.55 -8.11
CA ARG A 148 13.40 -9.43 -7.54
C ARG A 148 13.30 -8.18 -8.42
N ALA A 149 13.40 -8.34 -9.74
CA ALA A 149 13.28 -7.23 -10.68
C ALA A 149 11.88 -6.60 -10.61
N GLU A 150 10.82 -7.41 -10.59
CA GLU A 150 9.43 -6.96 -10.48
C GLU A 150 9.18 -6.22 -9.15
N LEU A 151 9.66 -6.76 -8.04
CA LEU A 151 9.57 -6.13 -6.72
C LEU A 151 10.25 -4.75 -6.72
N ASN A 152 11.48 -4.66 -7.23
CA ASN A 152 12.22 -3.40 -7.31
C ASN A 152 11.55 -2.39 -8.26
N GLN A 153 10.96 -2.84 -9.37
CA GLN A 153 10.24 -1.97 -10.29
C GLN A 153 8.98 -1.39 -9.63
N LEU A 154 8.22 -2.22 -8.91
CA LEU A 154 7.06 -1.76 -8.17
C LEU A 154 7.48 -0.74 -7.10
N ASP A 155 8.48 -1.06 -6.29
CA ASP A 155 8.96 -0.17 -5.23
C ASP A 155 9.49 1.17 -5.76
N SER A 156 10.27 1.15 -6.85
CA SER A 156 10.72 2.37 -7.52
C SER A 156 9.57 3.23 -8.07
N LEU A 157 8.52 2.59 -8.60
CA LEU A 157 7.32 3.29 -9.06
C LEU A 157 6.56 3.91 -7.88
N LEU A 158 6.41 3.20 -6.76
CA LEU A 158 5.79 3.73 -5.54
C LEU A 158 6.59 4.91 -4.97
N SER A 159 7.91 4.78 -4.90
CA SER A 159 8.79 5.83 -4.37
C SER A 159 8.70 7.09 -5.22
N SER A 160 8.78 6.95 -6.55
CA SER A 160 8.75 8.09 -7.48
C SER A 160 7.38 8.73 -7.65
N LYS A 161 6.28 7.96 -7.62
CA LYS A 161 4.92 8.48 -7.92
C LYS A 161 4.08 8.73 -6.68
N PHE A 162 4.32 8.03 -5.58
CA PHE A 162 3.52 8.14 -4.36
C PHE A 162 4.32 8.72 -3.20
N GLY A 163 5.64 8.80 -3.30
CA GLY A 163 6.50 9.27 -2.21
C GLY A 163 6.59 8.27 -1.06
N GLY A 164 6.39 6.98 -1.33
CA GLY A 164 6.47 5.89 -0.35
C GLY A 164 7.31 4.73 -0.88
N SER A 165 8.16 4.16 -0.03
CA SER A 165 8.99 2.97 -0.32
C SER A 165 8.63 1.86 0.65
N MET A 166 8.63 0.61 0.18
CA MET A 166 8.41 -0.58 1.02
C MET A 166 9.69 -1.03 1.73
N PHE A 167 10.86 -0.66 1.21
CA PHE A 167 12.17 -0.97 1.76
C PHE A 167 13.23 0.07 1.39
#